data_AF-A0A938E7Q9-F1
#
_entry.id   AF-A0A938E7Q9-F1
#
_cell.length_a   1.000
_cell.length_b   1.000
_cell.length_c   1.000
_cell.angle_alpha   90.00
_cell.angle_beta   90.00
_cell.angle_gamma   90.00
#
_symmetry.space_group_name_H-M   'P 1'
#
loop_
_entity.id
_entity.type
_entity.pdbx_description
1 polymer ?
#
loop_
_entity_poly.entity_id
_entity_poly.type
_entity_poly.pdbx_seq_one_letter_code
_entity_poly.pdbx_strand_id
1 'polypeptide(L)'
;MRSSSWEARLESSARSESTVIRAACRLSFQGAIRSRAGRGPGYDPVVLSRLDLRGADADPRVALTPAATDAGPLDAVHEIIAAVRAGGDGAVRELTERFDGARIDDLRVPADEIAAASAHVDPTLRDALVHAAGRIREYHEGQAAVPEAVGIDRQGVSVTERVVPVDRVGLYVPGGRAAYPSTVLMTAIPARVAGVADLALCVPPARDGSVPAVTLAAAGIAGVDEVYRVGGAQAIAALAYGTETIGPVDVVVGPGNVYVSLAKHVLAAAGVVGIESIAGPSELVVVADGTAPPDFVAADLAAQAEHGPGGTAVLVTWDVALADAVDAALVALVDAATRREEIRSTLASGGRTVLVRD
;
A
#
# COMPACT_ATOMS: atom_id res chain seq x y z
N MET A 1 27.94 -9.02 -39.42
CA MET A 1 27.92 -10.43 -38.97
C MET A 1 28.61 -10.54 -37.62
N ARG A 2 27.83 -10.56 -36.53
CA ARG A 2 28.11 -11.01 -35.15
C ARG A 2 27.14 -10.26 -34.21
N SER A 3 25.87 -10.67 -34.20
CA SER A 3 24.89 -10.23 -33.17
C SER A 3 23.98 -11.37 -32.69
N SER A 4 24.05 -12.57 -33.30
CA SER A 4 23.09 -13.65 -33.05
C SER A 4 23.41 -14.57 -31.86
N SER A 5 24.50 -14.35 -31.11
CA SER A 5 24.92 -15.28 -30.04
C SER A 5 24.52 -14.87 -28.62
N TRP A 6 24.02 -13.65 -28.41
CA TRP A 6 23.58 -13.14 -27.11
C TRP A 6 22.08 -13.36 -26.88
N GLU A 7 21.24 -13.06 -27.87
CA GLU A 7 19.78 -13.31 -27.80
C GLU A 7 19.45 -14.80 -27.64
N ALA A 8 20.21 -15.68 -28.30
CA ALA A 8 20.05 -17.14 -28.17
C ALA A 8 20.38 -17.69 -26.76
N ARG A 9 21.21 -16.98 -25.97
CA ARG A 9 21.54 -17.40 -24.58
C ARG A 9 20.46 -16.98 -23.59
N LEU A 10 19.79 -15.84 -23.83
CA LEU A 10 18.69 -15.37 -22.97
C LEU A 10 17.44 -16.23 -23.15
N GLU A 11 17.09 -16.63 -24.38
CA GLU A 11 15.96 -17.54 -24.61
C GLU A 11 16.21 -18.96 -24.10
N SER A 12 17.46 -19.43 -24.12
CA SER A 12 17.85 -20.73 -23.56
C SER A 12 17.74 -20.76 -22.03
N SER A 13 18.08 -19.65 -21.36
CA SER A 13 17.98 -19.52 -19.90
C SER A 13 16.51 -19.46 -19.45
N ALA A 14 15.69 -18.66 -20.15
CA ALA A 14 14.27 -18.50 -19.83
C ALA A 14 13.45 -19.79 -20.02
N ARG A 15 13.79 -20.64 -21.01
CA ARG A 15 13.12 -21.95 -21.23
C ARG A 15 13.59 -23.04 -20.25
N SER A 16 14.83 -22.95 -19.79
CA SER A 16 15.39 -23.88 -18.79
C SER A 16 14.82 -23.62 -17.39
N GLU A 17 14.63 -22.36 -16.98
CA GLU A 17 14.05 -22.03 -15.66
C GLU A 17 12.54 -22.31 -15.60
N SER A 18 11.80 -22.07 -16.68
CA SER A 18 10.35 -22.31 -16.73
C SER A 18 9.96 -23.80 -16.76
N THR A 19 10.87 -24.69 -17.18
CA THR A 19 10.63 -26.15 -17.16
C THR A 19 10.96 -26.76 -15.79
N VAL A 20 11.99 -26.25 -15.10
CA VAL A 20 12.39 -26.71 -13.75
C VAL A 20 11.39 -26.26 -12.69
N ILE A 21 10.83 -25.05 -12.81
CA ILE A 21 9.79 -24.55 -11.89
C ILE A 21 8.45 -25.30 -12.08
N ARG A 22 8.11 -25.70 -13.32
CA ARG A 22 6.88 -26.50 -13.58
C ARG A 22 6.99 -27.96 -13.15
N ALA A 23 8.20 -28.53 -13.11
CA ALA A 23 8.41 -29.92 -12.67
C ALA A 23 8.50 -30.06 -11.14
N ALA A 24 9.03 -29.07 -10.42
CA ALA A 24 9.11 -29.08 -8.96
C ALA A 24 7.75 -28.94 -8.26
N CYS A 25 6.75 -28.33 -8.92
CA CYS A 25 5.38 -28.20 -8.38
C CYS A 25 4.51 -29.49 -8.48
N ARG A 26 5.01 -30.60 -9.04
CA ARG A 26 4.19 -31.82 -9.23
C ARG A 26 4.60 -33.04 -8.42
N LEU A 27 5.66 -32.97 -7.63
CA LEU A 27 6.10 -34.12 -6.83
C LEU A 27 6.18 -33.74 -5.35
N SER A 28 5.39 -34.47 -4.56
CA SER A 28 5.44 -34.55 -3.09
C SER A 28 4.67 -33.49 -2.30
N PHE A 29 3.34 -33.49 -2.42
CA PHE A 29 2.47 -33.02 -1.32
C PHE A 29 1.17 -33.83 -1.29
N GLN A 30 1.25 -35.05 -0.78
CA GLN A 30 0.07 -35.91 -0.56
C GLN A 30 -0.12 -36.30 0.92
N GLY A 31 0.56 -35.63 1.85
CA GLY A 31 0.46 -35.99 3.26
C GLY A 31 0.87 -34.91 4.24
N ALA A 32 0.11 -33.81 4.32
CA ALA A 32 0.10 -32.92 5.49
C ALA A 32 -1.06 -31.90 5.52
N ILE A 33 -2.07 -32.00 4.64
CA ILE A 33 -3.29 -31.18 4.73
C ILE A 33 -4.39 -32.11 5.21
N ARG A 34 -4.70 -32.09 6.51
CA ARG A 34 -6.00 -32.60 6.98
C ARG A 34 -7.06 -31.58 6.56
N SER A 35 -7.51 -31.66 5.31
CA SER A 35 -8.76 -31.00 4.94
C SER A 35 -9.89 -31.73 5.68
N ARG A 36 -10.60 -31.02 6.55
CA ARG A 36 -11.87 -31.51 7.08
C ARG A 36 -12.88 -31.50 5.92
N ALA A 37 -12.94 -32.60 5.19
CA ALA A 37 -14.04 -32.91 4.29
C ALA A 37 -15.26 -33.33 5.13
N GLY A 38 -16.31 -32.51 5.08
CA GLY A 38 -17.61 -32.76 5.72
C GLY A 38 -18.22 -31.49 6.29
N ARG A 39 -18.99 -30.74 5.48
CA ARG A 39 -19.86 -29.66 5.98
C ARG A 39 -21.22 -29.76 5.31
N GLY A 40 -22.25 -29.98 6.14
CA GLY A 40 -23.66 -29.80 5.78
C GLY A 40 -24.06 -28.32 5.70
N PRO A 41 -25.34 -28.00 5.43
CA PRO A 41 -25.79 -26.64 5.18
C PRO A 41 -25.83 -25.84 6.50
N GLY A 42 -24.82 -25.00 6.69
CA GLY A 42 -24.61 -24.19 7.90
C GLY A 42 -23.15 -23.76 7.99
N TYR A 43 -22.70 -22.96 7.01
CA TYR A 43 -21.33 -22.50 6.91
C TYR A 43 -21.20 -21.17 7.65
N ASP A 44 -20.35 -21.10 8.68
CA ASP A 44 -19.94 -19.84 9.29
C ASP A 44 -18.58 -19.42 8.69
N PRO A 45 -18.52 -18.40 7.82
CA PRO A 45 -17.35 -18.08 6.99
C PRO A 45 -16.25 -17.28 7.71
N VAL A 46 -16.35 -17.07 9.03
CA VAL A 46 -15.45 -16.20 9.82
C VAL A 46 -14.28 -16.95 10.48
N VAL A 47 -14.11 -18.25 10.23
CA VAL A 47 -13.08 -19.04 10.94
C VAL A 47 -11.72 -18.92 10.26
N LEU A 48 -10.70 -18.53 11.03
CA LEU A 48 -9.31 -18.49 10.57
C LEU A 48 -8.85 -19.89 10.13
N SER A 49 -8.11 -19.96 9.02
CA SER A 49 -7.52 -21.22 8.60
C SER A 49 -6.38 -21.63 9.55
N ARG A 50 -6.47 -22.81 10.15
CA ARG A 50 -5.45 -23.28 11.10
C ARG A 50 -4.31 -24.03 10.40
N LEU A 51 -3.10 -23.54 10.60
CA LEU A 51 -1.85 -24.18 10.20
C LEU A 51 -1.11 -24.65 11.45
N ASP A 52 -1.01 -25.96 11.66
CA ASP A 52 -0.29 -26.52 12.80
C ASP A 52 1.13 -26.90 12.39
N LEU A 53 2.12 -26.11 12.86
CA LEU A 53 3.53 -26.35 12.61
C LEU A 53 4.21 -27.09 13.76
N ARG A 54 3.47 -27.49 14.80
CA ARG A 54 4.03 -28.21 15.95
C ARG A 54 4.49 -29.59 15.52
N GLY A 55 5.80 -29.74 15.36
CA GLY A 55 6.39 -31.01 14.90
C GLY A 55 6.22 -31.30 13.43
N ALA A 56 5.90 -30.28 12.63
CA ALA A 56 6.00 -30.37 11.18
C ALA A 56 7.47 -30.17 10.76
N ASP A 57 7.92 -30.95 9.77
CA ASP A 57 9.16 -30.70 9.02
C ASP A 57 8.92 -29.73 7.84
N ALA A 58 7.84 -28.95 7.93
CA ALA A 58 7.42 -28.02 6.90
C ALA A 58 8.16 -26.70 7.07
N ASP A 59 8.78 -26.22 6.00
CA ASP A 59 9.40 -24.89 5.99
C ASP A 59 8.29 -23.82 6.10
N PRO A 60 8.25 -23.02 7.20
CA PRO A 60 7.24 -21.99 7.38
C PRO A 60 7.25 -20.96 6.25
N ARG A 61 8.41 -20.73 5.61
CA ARG A 61 8.54 -19.81 4.46
C ARG A 61 7.75 -20.28 3.26
N VAL A 62 7.54 -21.59 3.11
CA VAL A 62 6.73 -22.19 2.04
C VAL A 62 5.27 -22.29 2.46
N ALA A 63 5.01 -22.64 3.72
CA ALA A 63 3.64 -22.81 4.23
C ALA A 63 2.87 -21.48 4.34
N LEU A 64 3.58 -20.38 4.58
CA LEU A 64 3.05 -19.03 4.70
C LEU A 64 3.22 -18.19 3.44
N THR A 65 3.74 -18.75 2.34
CA THR A 65 3.83 -18.01 1.08
C THR A 65 2.44 -17.47 0.70
N PRO A 66 2.29 -16.15 0.52
CA PRO A 66 1.07 -15.58 0.00
C PRO A 66 0.71 -16.22 -1.34
N ALA A 67 -0.59 -16.33 -1.64
CA ALA A 67 -1.01 -16.81 -2.95
C ALA A 67 -0.41 -15.91 -4.03
N ALA A 68 0.09 -16.50 -5.12
CA ALA A 68 0.61 -15.74 -6.24
C ALA A 68 -0.46 -14.77 -6.74
N THR A 69 -0.16 -13.48 -6.70
CA THR A 69 -1.00 -12.46 -7.32
C THR A 69 -0.83 -12.57 -8.83
N ASP A 70 -1.94 -12.51 -9.57
CA ASP A 70 -1.90 -12.34 -11.03
C ASP A 70 -1.02 -11.14 -11.40
N ALA A 71 -0.42 -11.12 -12.60
CA ALA A 71 0.45 -10.04 -13.06
C ALA A 71 -0.25 -8.67 -13.11
N GLY A 72 -1.58 -8.67 -12.88
CA GLY A 72 -2.41 -7.50 -12.80
C GLY A 72 -2.66 -6.90 -14.18
N PRO A 73 -3.36 -5.76 -14.23
CA PRO A 73 -3.78 -5.13 -15.47
C PRO A 73 -2.65 -4.35 -16.16
N LEU A 74 -1.49 -4.97 -16.39
CA LEU A 74 -0.27 -4.31 -16.88
C LEU A 74 -0.47 -3.63 -18.24
N ASP A 75 -1.13 -4.29 -19.20
CA ASP A 75 -1.41 -3.71 -20.52
C ASP A 75 -2.28 -2.45 -20.41
N ALA A 76 -3.31 -2.49 -19.57
CA ALA A 76 -4.16 -1.33 -19.32
C ALA A 76 -3.39 -0.18 -18.64
N VAL A 77 -2.44 -0.50 -17.74
CA VAL A 77 -1.57 0.51 -17.12
C VAL A 77 -0.65 1.15 -18.17
N HIS A 78 -0.08 0.37 -19.09
CA HIS A 78 0.71 0.91 -20.20
C HIS A 78 -0.11 1.83 -21.10
N GLU A 79 -1.34 1.45 -21.43
CA GLU A 79 -2.26 2.28 -22.22
C GLU A 79 -2.57 3.61 -21.50
N ILE A 80 -2.87 3.57 -20.20
CA ILE A 80 -3.12 4.77 -19.40
C ILE A 80 -1.90 5.69 -19.39
N ILE A 81 -0.70 5.14 -19.11
CA ILE A 81 0.54 5.92 -19.08
C ILE A 81 0.80 6.57 -20.44
N ALA A 82 0.63 5.82 -21.54
CA ALA A 82 0.82 6.32 -22.89
C ALA A 82 -0.19 7.42 -23.24
N ALA A 83 -1.44 7.26 -22.84
CA ALA A 83 -2.49 8.26 -23.06
C ALA A 83 -2.17 9.57 -22.33
N VAL A 84 -1.80 9.53 -21.04
CA VAL A 84 -1.41 10.73 -20.28
C VAL A 84 -0.18 11.40 -20.88
N ARG A 85 0.83 10.61 -21.26
CA ARG A 85 2.06 11.15 -21.87
C ARG A 85 1.80 11.86 -23.20
N ALA A 86 0.86 11.38 -24.00
CA ALA A 86 0.53 11.95 -25.30
C ALA A 86 -0.50 13.10 -25.22
N GLY A 87 -1.45 13.01 -24.29
CA GLY A 87 -2.63 13.87 -24.24
C GLY A 87 -2.74 14.79 -23.02
N GLY A 88 -1.75 14.77 -22.12
CA GLY A 88 -1.64 15.68 -20.99
C GLY A 88 -2.91 15.80 -20.15
N ASP A 89 -3.28 17.03 -19.82
CA ASP A 89 -4.47 17.41 -19.05
C ASP A 89 -5.79 16.87 -19.64
N GLY A 90 -5.88 16.78 -20.96
CA GLY A 90 -7.06 16.27 -21.66
C GLY A 90 -7.27 14.79 -21.38
N ALA A 91 -6.21 13.99 -21.52
CA ALA A 91 -6.24 12.57 -21.19
C ALA A 91 -6.52 12.31 -19.70
N VAL A 92 -5.94 13.12 -18.80
CA VAL A 92 -6.21 13.02 -17.36
C VAL A 92 -7.69 13.24 -17.05
N ARG A 93 -8.34 14.25 -17.65
CA ARG A 93 -9.78 14.51 -17.46
C ARG A 93 -10.65 13.38 -17.98
N GLU A 94 -10.36 12.88 -19.19
CA GLU A 94 -11.09 11.75 -19.77
C GLU A 94 -11.03 10.51 -18.86
N LEU A 95 -9.84 10.18 -18.36
CA LEU A 95 -9.64 9.02 -17.48
C LEU A 95 -10.28 9.24 -16.10
N THR A 96 -10.26 10.47 -15.58
CA THR A 96 -10.95 10.84 -14.33
C THR A 96 -12.47 10.69 -14.47
N GLU A 97 -13.05 11.19 -15.55
CA GLU A 97 -14.48 11.00 -15.83
C GLU A 97 -14.84 9.52 -15.98
N ARG A 98 -13.98 8.76 -16.68
CA ARG A 98 -14.19 7.32 -16.90
C ARG A 98 -14.11 6.48 -15.63
N PHE A 99 -13.11 6.71 -14.78
CA PHE A 99 -12.82 5.85 -13.64
C PHE A 99 -13.41 6.35 -12.32
N ASP A 100 -13.41 7.66 -12.10
CA ASP A 100 -13.93 8.28 -10.89
C ASP A 100 -15.39 8.77 -11.06
N GLY A 101 -15.89 8.82 -12.31
CA GLY A 101 -17.25 9.26 -12.61
C GLY A 101 -17.45 10.76 -12.41
N ALA A 102 -16.34 11.52 -12.38
CA ALA A 102 -16.31 12.93 -12.06
C ALA A 102 -15.81 13.72 -13.26
N ARG A 103 -16.65 14.62 -13.77
CA ARG A 103 -16.23 15.56 -14.81
C ARG A 103 -15.61 16.78 -14.14
N ILE A 104 -14.31 16.96 -14.36
CA ILE A 104 -13.51 18.01 -13.73
C ILE A 104 -13.03 19.00 -14.79
N ASP A 105 -13.36 20.28 -14.62
CA ASP A 105 -12.81 21.34 -15.45
C ASP A 105 -11.39 21.73 -14.96
N ASP A 106 -11.24 22.00 -13.66
CA ASP A 106 -9.97 22.37 -13.03
C ASP A 106 -9.39 21.22 -12.20
N LEU A 107 -8.25 20.67 -12.66
CA LEU A 107 -7.57 19.59 -11.91
C LEU A 107 -7.05 20.10 -10.56
N ARG A 108 -6.55 21.33 -10.50
CA ARG A 108 -5.97 21.91 -9.29
C ARG A 108 -7.06 22.39 -8.34
N VAL A 109 -6.97 21.97 -7.07
CA VAL A 109 -7.78 22.51 -5.99
C VAL A 109 -7.31 23.94 -5.68
N PRO A 110 -8.22 24.94 -5.66
CA PRO A 110 -7.88 26.29 -5.26
C PRO A 110 -7.29 26.37 -3.85
N ALA A 111 -6.29 27.23 -3.65
CA ALA A 111 -5.59 27.35 -2.37
C ALA A 111 -6.50 27.84 -1.22
N ASP A 112 -7.49 28.66 -1.53
CA ASP A 112 -8.52 29.11 -0.60
C ASP A 112 -9.45 27.96 -0.16
N GLU A 113 -9.73 27.00 -1.03
CA GLU A 113 -10.48 25.77 -0.67
C GLU A 113 -9.68 24.94 0.35
N ILE A 114 -8.37 24.78 0.16
CA ILE A 114 -7.48 24.09 1.11
C ILE A 114 -7.44 24.83 2.45
N ALA A 115 -7.26 26.16 2.42
CA ALA A 115 -7.21 26.99 3.63
C ALA A 115 -8.52 26.98 4.42
N ALA A 116 -9.67 26.95 3.74
CA ALA A 116 -10.99 26.93 4.35
C ALA A 116 -11.43 25.53 4.83
N ALA A 117 -10.79 24.46 4.35
CA ALA A 117 -11.22 23.09 4.62
C ALA A 117 -11.27 22.74 6.12
N SER A 118 -10.31 23.25 6.91
CA SER A 118 -10.25 22.98 8.35
C SER A 118 -11.48 23.47 9.12
N ALA A 119 -12.17 24.52 8.65
CA ALA A 119 -13.39 25.03 9.25
C ALA A 119 -14.61 24.11 9.04
N HIS A 120 -14.52 23.18 8.08
CA HIS A 120 -15.58 22.23 7.72
C HIS A 120 -15.35 20.84 8.32
N VAL A 121 -14.32 20.68 9.17
CA VAL A 121 -14.01 19.43 9.86
C VAL A 121 -14.45 19.54 11.31
N ASP A 122 -15.02 18.47 11.86
CA ASP A 122 -15.37 18.39 13.27
C ASP A 122 -14.16 18.79 14.15
N PRO A 123 -14.33 19.68 15.15
CA PRO A 123 -13.21 20.16 15.96
C PRO A 123 -12.42 19.05 16.64
N THR A 124 -13.08 17.99 17.12
CA THR A 124 -12.42 16.85 17.77
C THR A 124 -11.55 16.10 16.76
N LEU A 125 -12.07 15.87 15.56
CA LEU A 125 -11.32 15.23 14.48
C LEU A 125 -10.14 16.11 14.02
N ARG A 126 -10.35 17.42 13.88
CA ARG A 126 -9.27 18.37 13.55
C ARG A 126 -8.17 18.33 14.59
N ASP A 127 -8.50 18.37 15.87
CA ASP A 127 -7.52 18.35 16.96
C ASP A 127 -6.77 17.00 16.98
N ALA A 128 -7.45 15.89 16.66
CA ALA A 128 -6.81 14.59 16.46
C ALA A 128 -5.83 14.57 15.27
N LEU A 129 -6.16 15.22 14.16
CA LEU A 129 -5.25 15.36 13.00
C LEU A 129 -4.01 16.19 13.36
N VAL A 130 -4.18 17.31 14.09
CA VAL A 130 -3.06 18.13 14.56
C VAL A 130 -2.17 17.34 15.53
N HIS A 131 -2.79 16.58 16.45
CA HIS A 131 -2.05 15.72 17.37
C HIS A 131 -1.25 14.64 16.62
N ALA A 132 -1.88 13.95 15.67
CA ALA A 132 -1.21 12.95 14.84
C ALA A 132 -0.05 13.58 14.04
N ALA A 133 -0.28 14.75 13.42
CA ALA A 133 0.75 15.47 12.67
C ALA A 133 1.96 15.83 13.54
N GLY A 134 1.73 16.29 14.77
CA GLY A 134 2.80 16.57 15.74
C GLY A 134 3.64 15.32 16.05
N ARG A 135 3.00 14.19 16.35
CA ARG A 135 3.70 12.93 16.63
C ARG A 135 4.48 12.38 15.44
N ILE A 136 3.90 12.46 14.24
CA ILE A 136 4.56 12.03 13.00
C ILE A 136 5.80 12.88 12.76
N ARG A 137 5.68 14.20 12.94
CA ARG A 137 6.80 15.14 12.79
C ARG A 137 7.92 14.84 13.79
N GLU A 138 7.59 14.76 15.08
CA GLU A 138 8.56 14.46 16.14
C GLU A 138 9.36 13.19 15.87
N TYR A 139 8.67 12.13 15.43
CA TYR A 139 9.32 10.87 15.07
C TYR A 139 10.31 11.03 13.90
N HIS A 140 9.89 11.66 12.81
CA HIS A 140 10.74 11.80 11.62
C HIS A 140 11.87 12.82 11.83
N GLU A 141 11.67 13.86 12.65
CA GLU A 141 12.74 14.79 13.04
C GLU A 141 13.85 14.05 13.81
N GLY A 142 13.47 13.09 14.67
CA GLY A 142 14.42 12.21 15.35
C GLY A 142 15.22 11.31 14.39
N GLN A 143 14.65 10.93 13.23
CA GLN A 143 15.36 10.17 12.20
C GLN A 143 16.24 11.06 11.30
N ALA A 144 15.79 12.29 11.04
CA ALA A 144 16.50 13.26 10.21
C ALA A 144 17.76 13.84 10.89
N ALA A 145 17.94 13.60 12.19
CA ALA A 145 19.20 13.81 12.89
C ALA A 145 20.28 12.83 12.36
N VAL A 146 20.78 13.10 11.15
CA VAL A 146 21.93 12.39 10.58
C VAL A 146 23.16 12.72 11.46
N PRO A 147 23.91 11.73 11.96
CA PRO A 147 25.21 12.00 12.58
C PRO A 147 26.09 12.79 11.61
N GLU A 148 26.99 13.64 12.11
CA GLU A 148 27.96 14.33 11.24
C GLU A 148 28.59 13.33 10.26
N ALA A 149 28.56 13.67 8.97
CA ALA A 149 29.00 12.79 7.89
C ALA A 149 30.39 12.21 8.23
N VAL A 150 30.48 10.88 8.27
CA VAL A 150 31.75 10.20 8.54
C VAL A 150 32.67 10.43 7.34
N GLY A 151 33.57 11.40 7.49
CA GLY A 151 34.58 11.72 6.49
C GLY A 151 35.78 10.78 6.59
N ILE A 152 36.32 10.36 5.45
CA ILE A 152 37.63 9.69 5.40
C ILE A 152 38.61 10.62 4.72
N ASP A 153 39.66 11.00 5.45
CA ASP A 153 40.82 11.70 4.92
C ASP A 153 42.01 10.76 4.80
N ARG A 154 42.48 10.54 3.56
CA ARG A 154 43.67 9.72 3.31
C ARG A 154 44.46 10.26 2.14
N GLN A 155 45.75 10.51 2.36
CA GLN A 155 46.71 10.92 1.31
C GLN A 155 46.25 12.13 0.49
N GLY A 156 45.61 13.12 1.13
CA GLY A 156 45.12 14.33 0.47
C GLY A 156 43.78 14.17 -0.27
N VAL A 157 43.11 13.01 -0.13
CA VAL A 157 41.75 12.78 -0.63
C VAL A 157 40.79 12.72 0.55
N SER A 158 39.74 13.53 0.49
CA SER A 158 38.63 13.58 1.44
C SER A 158 37.38 12.99 0.80
N VAL A 159 36.74 12.05 1.49
CA VAL A 159 35.44 11.48 1.10
C VAL A 159 34.44 11.81 2.19
N THR A 160 33.33 12.45 1.83
CA THR A 160 32.23 12.80 2.73
C THR A 160 30.90 12.42 2.11
N GLU A 161 29.93 12.03 2.94
CA GLU A 161 28.55 11.87 2.52
C GLU A 161 27.79 13.18 2.70
N ARG A 162 26.93 13.53 1.75
CA ARG A 162 26.01 14.67 1.86
C ARG A 162 24.60 14.22 1.51
N VAL A 163 23.71 14.31 2.47
CA VAL A 163 22.27 14.09 2.27
C VAL A 163 21.63 15.39 1.80
N VAL A 164 20.88 15.33 0.71
CA VAL A 164 20.18 16.48 0.12
C VAL A 164 18.74 16.04 -0.17
N PRO A 165 17.71 16.85 0.17
CA PRO A 165 16.34 16.55 -0.23
C PRO A 165 16.21 16.54 -1.75
N VAL A 166 15.22 15.82 -2.24
CA VAL A 166 14.74 15.99 -3.63
C VAL A 166 14.05 17.34 -3.76
N ASP A 167 13.97 17.87 -4.99
CA ASP A 167 13.39 19.20 -5.22
C ASP A 167 11.87 19.16 -5.05
N ARG A 168 11.23 18.09 -5.56
CA ARG A 168 9.77 17.94 -5.58
C ARG A 168 9.29 16.51 -5.34
N VAL A 169 8.25 16.36 -4.51
CA VAL A 169 7.62 15.05 -4.24
C VAL A 169 6.14 15.05 -4.64
N GLY A 170 5.75 13.99 -5.35
CA GLY A 170 4.36 13.65 -5.63
C GLY A 170 3.79 12.74 -4.53
N LEU A 171 2.65 13.11 -3.96
CA LEU A 171 1.96 12.37 -2.91
C LEU A 171 0.68 11.76 -3.49
N TYR A 172 0.63 10.44 -3.63
CA TYR A 172 -0.61 9.77 -3.99
C TYR A 172 -1.41 9.39 -2.75
N VAL A 173 -2.66 9.86 -2.67
CA VAL A 173 -3.58 9.55 -1.58
C VAL A 173 -4.79 8.81 -2.13
N PRO A 174 -5.08 7.58 -1.66
CA PRO A 174 -6.27 6.86 -2.06
C PRO A 174 -7.56 7.64 -1.77
N GLY A 175 -8.63 7.31 -2.48
CA GLY A 175 -9.96 7.87 -2.22
C GLY A 175 -11.08 6.98 -2.79
N GLY A 176 -12.26 7.55 -2.94
CA GLY A 176 -13.46 6.85 -3.42
C GLY A 176 -14.20 6.07 -2.33
N ARG A 177 -13.58 5.02 -1.76
CA ARG A 177 -14.23 4.18 -0.71
C ARG A 177 -14.26 4.83 0.67
N ALA A 178 -13.24 5.61 0.99
CA ALA A 178 -13.11 6.35 2.23
C ALA A 178 -12.15 7.53 2.01
N ALA A 179 -12.14 8.48 2.95
CA ALA A 179 -11.13 9.52 3.02
C ALA A 179 -9.96 9.04 3.89
N TYR A 180 -8.72 9.29 3.45
CA TYR A 180 -7.50 8.84 4.13
C TYR A 180 -6.61 10.04 4.54
N PRO A 181 -7.06 10.89 5.48
CA PRO A 181 -6.26 12.02 5.93
C PRO A 181 -4.95 11.57 6.60
N SER A 182 -4.91 10.36 7.19
CA SER A 182 -3.69 9.77 7.73
C SER A 182 -2.61 9.55 6.66
N THR A 183 -2.99 9.11 5.46
CA THR A 183 -2.04 8.95 4.34
C THR A 183 -1.46 10.29 3.90
N VAL A 184 -2.26 11.37 3.92
CA VAL A 184 -1.76 12.73 3.67
C VAL A 184 -0.66 13.07 4.66
N LEU A 185 -0.93 12.92 5.97
CA LEU A 185 0.03 13.24 7.02
C LEU A 185 1.30 12.38 6.92
N MET A 186 1.14 11.06 6.71
CA MET A 186 2.24 10.10 6.65
C MET A 186 3.12 10.22 5.41
N THR A 187 2.66 10.90 4.35
CA THR A 187 3.46 11.12 3.14
C THR A 187 4.06 12.53 3.08
N ALA A 188 3.28 13.55 3.43
CA ALA A 188 3.71 14.94 3.37
C ALA A 188 4.69 15.33 4.48
N ILE A 189 4.42 14.92 5.74
CA ILE A 189 5.23 15.35 6.88
C ILE A 189 6.68 14.84 6.78
N PRO A 190 6.96 13.57 6.45
CA PRO A 190 8.34 13.11 6.27
C PRO A 190 9.07 13.87 5.16
N ALA A 191 8.38 14.20 4.06
CA ALA A 191 8.97 14.98 2.97
C ALA A 191 9.33 16.41 3.43
N ARG A 192 8.48 17.06 4.24
CA ARG A 192 8.80 18.35 4.86
C ARG A 192 9.96 18.28 5.84
N VAL A 193 9.99 17.26 6.68
CA VAL A 193 11.08 17.05 7.63
C VAL A 193 12.41 16.81 6.89
N ALA A 194 12.38 16.11 5.76
CA ALA A 194 13.56 15.93 4.91
C ALA A 194 14.04 17.24 4.23
N GLY A 195 13.22 18.29 4.21
CA GLY A 195 13.56 19.58 3.61
C GLY A 195 13.06 19.78 2.17
N VAL A 196 12.13 18.96 1.69
CA VAL A 196 11.53 19.10 0.35
C VAL A 196 10.72 20.40 0.28
N ALA A 197 10.97 21.20 -0.77
CA ALA A 197 10.35 22.51 -0.93
C ALA A 197 8.97 22.46 -1.60
N ASP A 198 8.73 21.52 -2.52
CA ASP A 198 7.48 21.42 -3.30
C ASP A 198 6.81 20.04 -3.14
N LEU A 199 5.55 20.03 -2.68
CA LEU A 199 4.70 18.85 -2.53
C LEU A 199 3.44 18.97 -3.38
N ALA A 200 3.29 18.03 -4.32
CA ALA A 200 2.11 17.89 -5.17
C ALA A 200 1.30 16.66 -4.77
N LEU A 201 0.11 16.84 -4.22
CA LEU A 201 -0.78 15.76 -3.81
C LEU A 201 -1.82 15.44 -4.88
N CYS A 202 -1.93 14.19 -5.27
CA CYS A 202 -3.00 13.67 -6.12
C CYS A 202 -3.96 12.81 -5.29
N VAL A 203 -5.25 13.12 -5.39
CA VAL A 203 -6.34 12.37 -4.76
C VAL A 203 -7.51 12.26 -5.74
N PRO A 204 -8.12 11.07 -5.93
CA PRO A 204 -9.29 10.95 -6.78
C PRO A 204 -10.45 11.79 -6.22
N PRO A 205 -11.16 12.53 -7.07
CA PRO A 205 -12.32 13.29 -6.66
C PRO A 205 -13.51 12.38 -6.31
N ALA A 206 -14.45 12.91 -5.55
CA ALA A 206 -15.79 12.34 -5.47
C ALA A 206 -16.54 12.53 -6.79
N ARG A 207 -17.68 11.85 -6.97
CA ARG A 207 -18.48 11.91 -8.22
C ARG A 207 -18.97 13.31 -8.58
N ASP A 208 -19.13 14.17 -7.58
CA ASP A 208 -19.49 15.59 -7.77
C ASP A 208 -18.27 16.48 -8.06
N GLY A 209 -17.09 15.90 -8.15
CA GLY A 209 -15.82 16.56 -8.40
C GLY A 209 -15.12 17.12 -7.16
N SER A 210 -15.72 16.98 -5.97
CA SER A 210 -15.13 17.51 -4.73
C SER A 210 -14.01 16.63 -4.18
N VAL A 211 -13.14 17.23 -3.36
CA VAL A 211 -12.21 16.47 -2.50
C VAL A 211 -12.75 16.54 -1.07
N PRO A 212 -12.74 15.44 -0.28
CA PRO A 212 -13.21 15.47 1.09
C PRO A 212 -12.50 16.56 1.93
N ALA A 213 -13.28 17.38 2.64
CA ALA A 213 -12.74 18.47 3.46
C ALA A 213 -11.69 17.99 4.49
N VAL A 214 -11.86 16.79 5.05
CA VAL A 214 -10.89 16.19 5.97
C VAL A 214 -9.53 15.92 5.31
N THR A 215 -9.51 15.54 4.03
CA THR A 215 -8.28 15.33 3.25
C THR A 215 -7.59 16.66 2.98
N LEU A 216 -8.35 17.68 2.58
CA LEU A 216 -7.83 19.03 2.35
C LEU A 216 -7.32 19.68 3.64
N ALA A 217 -8.01 19.49 4.76
CA ALA A 217 -7.56 19.96 6.07
C ALA A 217 -6.24 19.28 6.48
N ALA A 218 -6.10 17.96 6.27
CA ALA A 218 -4.85 17.26 6.51
C ALA A 218 -3.71 17.76 5.59
N ALA A 219 -4.02 18.08 4.33
CA ALA A 219 -3.06 18.66 3.39
C ALA A 219 -2.56 20.03 3.87
N GLY A 220 -3.46 20.89 4.34
CA GLY A 220 -3.11 22.17 4.96
C GLY A 220 -2.27 22.02 6.24
N ILE A 221 -2.64 21.11 7.14
CA ILE A 221 -1.90 20.82 8.39
C ILE A 221 -0.49 20.30 8.08
N ALA A 222 -0.34 19.41 7.11
CA ALA A 222 0.95 18.85 6.71
C ALA A 222 1.78 19.80 5.83
N GLY A 223 1.18 20.92 5.39
CA GLY A 223 1.82 21.91 4.55
C GLY A 223 2.06 21.39 3.14
N VAL A 224 1.07 20.83 2.47
CA VAL A 224 1.10 20.49 1.02
C VAL A 224 0.91 21.77 0.19
N ASP A 225 1.64 21.92 -0.92
CA ASP A 225 1.58 23.14 -1.75
C ASP A 225 0.48 23.09 -2.82
N GLU A 226 0.31 21.92 -3.44
CA GLU A 226 -0.62 21.73 -4.55
C GLU A 226 -1.45 20.47 -4.34
N VAL A 227 -2.76 20.55 -4.57
CA VAL A 227 -3.65 19.39 -4.52
C VAL A 227 -4.36 19.26 -5.86
N TYR A 228 -4.40 18.04 -6.39
CA TYR A 228 -4.96 17.69 -7.68
C TYR A 228 -6.04 16.62 -7.56
N ARG A 229 -7.17 16.86 -8.23
CA ARG A 229 -8.35 16.01 -8.30
C ARG A 229 -8.15 14.85 -9.29
N VAL A 230 -7.14 14.02 -9.05
CA VAL A 230 -6.75 12.92 -9.95
C VAL A 230 -6.33 11.70 -9.14
N GLY A 231 -6.86 10.53 -9.50
CA GLY A 231 -6.46 9.24 -8.92
C GLY A 231 -5.80 8.27 -9.89
N GLY A 232 -5.64 7.02 -9.46
CA GLY A 232 -5.25 5.90 -10.32
C GLY A 232 -3.88 6.00 -10.98
N ALA A 233 -3.66 5.18 -12.01
CA ALA A 233 -2.43 5.17 -12.80
C ALA A 233 -2.21 6.50 -13.54
N GLN A 234 -3.30 7.20 -13.89
CA GLN A 234 -3.23 8.50 -14.57
C GLN A 234 -2.64 9.59 -13.69
N ALA A 235 -2.91 9.59 -12.37
CA ALA A 235 -2.25 10.48 -11.43
C ALA A 235 -0.74 10.25 -11.37
N ILE A 236 -0.31 8.98 -11.32
CA ILE A 236 1.11 8.62 -11.27
C ILE A 236 1.82 9.02 -12.57
N ALA A 237 1.19 8.78 -13.72
CA ALA A 237 1.72 9.20 -15.01
C ALA A 237 1.83 10.73 -15.12
N ALA A 238 0.84 11.47 -14.63
CA ALA A 238 0.85 12.93 -14.62
C ALA A 238 1.94 13.50 -13.69
N LEU A 239 2.12 12.93 -12.50
CA LEU A 239 3.22 13.31 -11.60
C LEU A 239 4.60 12.97 -12.18
N ALA A 240 4.72 11.86 -12.91
CA ALA A 240 6.01 11.41 -13.45
C ALA A 240 6.45 12.20 -14.70
N TYR A 241 5.54 12.41 -15.66
CA TYR A 241 5.86 13.08 -16.92
C TYR A 241 5.55 14.58 -16.92
N GLY A 242 4.71 15.02 -15.98
CA GLY A 242 4.08 16.33 -16.04
C GLY A 242 2.96 16.41 -17.08
N THR A 243 2.11 17.41 -16.91
CA THR A 243 1.09 17.89 -17.84
C THR A 243 1.14 19.42 -17.91
N GLU A 244 0.20 20.03 -18.61
CA GLU A 244 0.05 21.49 -18.66
C GLU A 244 -0.22 22.09 -17.27
N THR A 245 -0.95 21.37 -16.41
CA THR A 245 -1.33 21.82 -15.07
C THR A 245 -0.46 21.20 -13.97
N ILE A 246 -0.07 19.93 -14.10
CA ILE A 246 0.64 19.18 -13.06
C ILE A 246 2.12 19.14 -13.44
N GLY A 247 2.98 19.81 -12.69
CA GLY A 247 4.42 19.72 -12.95
C GLY A 247 5.01 18.35 -12.56
N PRO A 248 6.05 17.86 -13.25
CA PRO A 248 6.69 16.60 -12.92
C PRO A 248 7.40 16.66 -11.56
N VAL A 249 7.55 15.51 -10.91
CA VAL A 249 8.19 15.35 -9.59
C VAL A 249 9.39 14.42 -9.66
N ASP A 250 10.28 14.48 -8.66
CA ASP A 250 11.46 13.61 -8.60
C ASP A 250 11.12 12.22 -8.04
N VAL A 251 10.20 12.18 -7.07
CA VAL A 251 9.76 10.95 -6.39
C VAL A 251 8.25 10.98 -6.21
N VAL A 252 7.59 9.85 -6.46
CA VAL A 252 6.17 9.64 -6.12
C VAL A 252 6.08 8.66 -4.96
N VAL A 253 5.39 9.07 -3.88
CA VAL A 253 5.16 8.25 -2.68
C VAL A 253 3.66 8.06 -2.44
N GLY A 254 3.31 7.06 -1.63
CA GLY A 254 1.94 6.84 -1.17
C GLY A 254 1.32 5.55 -1.70
N PRO A 255 0.56 4.83 -0.85
CA PRO A 255 -0.02 3.54 -1.22
C PRO A 255 -1.15 3.72 -2.23
N GLY A 256 -1.41 2.69 -3.03
CA GLY A 256 -2.54 2.68 -3.94
C GLY A 256 -2.98 1.27 -4.31
N ASN A 257 -3.99 1.18 -5.16
CA ASN A 257 -4.43 -0.10 -5.70
C ASN A 257 -3.40 -0.66 -6.70
N VAL A 258 -3.68 -1.85 -7.26
CA VAL A 258 -2.81 -2.51 -8.23
C VAL A 258 -2.44 -1.64 -9.43
N TYR A 259 -3.34 -0.78 -9.92
CA TYR A 259 -3.03 0.12 -11.04
C TYR A 259 -1.98 1.17 -10.66
N VAL A 260 -2.08 1.73 -9.45
CA VAL A 260 -1.11 2.69 -8.91
C VAL A 260 0.24 2.02 -8.70
N SER A 261 0.27 0.86 -8.05
CA SER A 261 1.50 0.11 -7.79
C SER A 261 2.20 -0.30 -9.09
N LEU A 262 1.45 -0.78 -10.09
CA LEU A 262 2.02 -1.12 -11.40
C LEU A 262 2.51 0.12 -12.15
N ALA A 263 1.76 1.24 -12.11
CA ALA A 263 2.20 2.47 -12.77
C ALA A 263 3.52 2.99 -12.19
N LYS A 264 3.61 3.01 -10.85
CA LYS A 264 4.85 3.32 -10.11
C LYS A 264 6.00 2.41 -10.55
N HIS A 265 5.77 1.10 -10.58
CA HIS A 265 6.77 0.13 -10.99
C HIS A 265 7.28 0.37 -12.42
N VAL A 266 6.36 0.52 -13.38
CA VAL A 266 6.70 0.75 -14.79
C VAL A 266 7.52 2.03 -14.97
N LEU A 267 7.10 3.13 -14.33
CA LEU A 267 7.74 4.43 -14.46
C LEU A 267 9.11 4.47 -13.77
N ALA A 268 9.24 3.85 -12.60
CA ALA A 268 10.52 3.72 -11.91
C ALA A 268 11.50 2.82 -12.67
N ALA A 269 11.03 1.68 -13.21
CA ALA A 269 11.86 0.79 -14.02
C ALA A 269 12.35 1.45 -15.32
N ALA A 270 11.57 2.38 -15.87
CA ALA A 270 11.96 3.21 -17.00
C ALA A 270 12.87 4.40 -16.62
N GLY A 271 13.16 4.61 -15.33
CA GLY A 271 14.00 5.71 -14.84
C GLY A 271 13.36 7.09 -14.96
N VAL A 272 12.03 7.17 -15.05
CA VAL A 272 11.29 8.44 -15.24
C VAL A 272 11.11 9.18 -13.91
N VAL A 273 10.83 8.45 -12.83
CA VAL A 273 10.58 9.00 -11.49
C VAL A 273 11.02 8.01 -10.42
N GLY A 274 11.49 8.50 -9.27
CA GLY A 274 11.73 7.66 -8.11
C GLY A 274 10.42 7.21 -7.44
N ILE A 275 10.46 6.09 -6.74
CA ILE A 275 9.35 5.61 -5.91
C ILE A 275 9.91 5.13 -4.56
N GLU A 276 9.08 5.15 -3.54
CA GLU A 276 9.43 4.65 -2.20
C GLU A 276 9.64 3.14 -2.20
N SER A 277 8.69 2.42 -2.77
CA SER A 277 8.61 0.95 -2.81
C SER A 277 7.40 0.54 -3.64
N ILE A 278 7.30 -0.75 -3.96
CA ILE A 278 6.09 -1.32 -4.54
C ILE A 278 5.25 -1.84 -3.38
N ALA A 279 4.16 -1.14 -3.05
CA ALA A 279 3.26 -1.57 -2.01
C ALA A 279 2.59 -2.90 -2.39
N GLY A 280 2.80 -3.92 -1.56
CA GLY A 280 2.04 -5.16 -1.59
C GLY A 280 0.68 -5.01 -0.88
N PRO A 281 -0.13 -6.07 -0.85
CA PRO A 281 -1.32 -6.11 -0.01
C PRO A 281 -0.96 -5.85 1.45
N SER A 282 -1.86 -5.22 2.21
CA SER A 282 -1.64 -4.95 3.63
C SER A 282 -1.67 -6.24 4.45
N GLU A 283 -0.81 -6.34 5.46
CA GLU A 283 -0.68 -7.54 6.29
C GLU A 283 -0.51 -7.20 7.77
N LEU A 284 -1.02 -8.06 8.65
CA LEU A 284 -0.80 -8.02 10.09
C LEU A 284 -0.46 -9.41 10.62
N VAL A 285 0.53 -9.47 11.51
CA VAL A 285 0.86 -10.67 12.30
C VAL A 285 0.75 -10.32 13.77
N VAL A 286 -0.16 -11.00 14.47
CA VAL A 286 -0.28 -10.94 15.93
C VAL A 286 0.42 -12.16 16.51
N VAL A 287 1.44 -11.95 17.34
CA VAL A 287 2.12 -13.03 18.08
C VAL A 287 1.66 -12.93 19.53
N ALA A 288 0.98 -13.96 20.02
CA ALA A 288 0.34 -13.90 21.34
C ALA A 288 0.35 -15.24 22.06
N ASP A 289 0.46 -15.18 23.39
CA ASP A 289 0.35 -16.32 24.29
C ASP A 289 -0.96 -16.29 25.09
N GLY A 290 -1.18 -17.29 25.94
CA GLY A 290 -2.40 -17.39 26.75
C GLY A 290 -2.67 -16.23 27.72
N THR A 291 -1.75 -15.29 27.88
CA THR A 291 -1.95 -14.09 28.70
C THR A 291 -2.62 -12.94 27.94
N ALA A 292 -2.65 -13.01 26.60
CA ALA A 292 -3.28 -12.00 25.77
C ALA A 292 -4.81 -12.06 25.88
N PRO A 293 -5.49 -10.91 26.05
CA PRO A 293 -6.95 -10.86 25.96
C PRO A 293 -7.44 -11.27 24.56
N PRO A 294 -8.27 -12.33 24.43
CA PRO A 294 -8.70 -12.83 23.12
C PRO A 294 -9.45 -11.77 22.29
N ASP A 295 -10.24 -10.93 22.94
CA ASP A 295 -11.00 -9.86 22.29
C ASP A 295 -10.09 -8.81 21.63
N PHE A 296 -8.90 -8.55 22.20
CA PHE A 296 -7.95 -7.59 21.63
C PHE A 296 -7.26 -8.18 20.41
N VAL A 297 -6.84 -9.44 20.50
CA VAL A 297 -6.27 -10.17 19.35
C VAL A 297 -7.28 -10.25 18.20
N ALA A 298 -8.55 -10.55 18.50
CA ALA A 298 -9.62 -10.56 17.50
C ALA A 298 -9.85 -9.18 16.89
N ALA A 299 -9.83 -8.11 17.71
CA ALA A 299 -9.97 -6.74 17.23
C ALA A 299 -8.82 -6.34 16.28
N ASP A 300 -7.58 -6.68 16.62
CA ASP A 300 -6.41 -6.40 15.77
C ASP A 300 -6.51 -7.12 14.41
N LEU A 301 -6.86 -8.41 14.42
CA LEU A 301 -7.06 -9.18 13.18
C LEU A 301 -8.21 -8.62 12.33
N ALA A 302 -9.31 -8.22 12.96
CA ALA A 302 -10.45 -7.63 12.27
C ALA A 302 -10.12 -6.25 11.69
N ALA A 303 -9.38 -5.42 12.44
CA ALA A 303 -8.91 -4.11 11.99
C ALA A 303 -8.02 -4.22 10.75
N GLN A 304 -7.15 -5.23 10.67
CA GLN A 304 -6.42 -5.50 9.43
C GLN A 304 -7.36 -5.95 8.30
N ALA A 305 -8.28 -6.86 8.60
CA ALA A 305 -9.16 -7.47 7.60
C ALA A 305 -10.16 -6.47 6.98
N GLU A 306 -10.53 -5.41 7.70
CA GLU A 306 -11.47 -4.40 7.22
C GLU A 306 -10.91 -3.53 6.08
N HIS A 307 -9.59 -3.47 5.90
CA HIS A 307 -8.97 -2.68 4.84
C HIS A 307 -9.44 -3.08 3.43
N GLY A 308 -9.85 -4.33 3.26
CA GLY A 308 -10.45 -4.84 2.03
C GLY A 308 -9.76 -6.08 1.49
N PRO A 309 -10.26 -6.61 0.36
CA PRO A 309 -9.84 -7.91 -0.15
C PRO A 309 -8.36 -7.93 -0.54
N GLY A 310 -7.72 -9.07 -0.31
CA GLY A 310 -6.32 -9.32 -0.64
C GLY A 310 -5.35 -9.12 0.53
N GLY A 311 -5.81 -8.59 1.67
CA GLY A 311 -4.99 -8.48 2.87
C GLY A 311 -4.79 -9.81 3.60
N THR A 312 -3.78 -9.86 4.47
CA THR A 312 -3.43 -11.03 5.28
C THR A 312 -3.54 -10.68 6.77
N ALA A 313 -4.18 -11.54 7.58
CA ALA A 313 -4.26 -11.37 9.03
C ALA A 313 -3.91 -12.70 9.71
N VAL A 314 -2.80 -12.74 10.44
CA VAL A 314 -2.23 -13.97 11.00
C VAL A 314 -2.12 -13.89 12.51
N LEU A 315 -2.69 -14.85 13.22
CA LEU A 315 -2.35 -15.13 14.62
C LEU A 315 -1.25 -16.20 14.65
N VAL A 316 -0.14 -15.93 15.35
CA VAL A 316 0.87 -16.93 15.70
C VAL A 316 0.78 -17.17 17.21
N THR A 317 0.57 -18.41 17.62
CA THR A 317 0.47 -18.77 19.04
C THR A 317 0.90 -20.20 19.31
N TRP A 318 1.37 -20.47 20.52
CA TRP A 318 1.59 -21.83 21.05
C TRP A 318 0.43 -22.28 21.97
N ASP A 319 -0.53 -21.40 22.24
CA ASP A 319 -1.67 -21.67 23.10
C ASP A 319 -2.93 -21.99 22.27
N VAL A 320 -3.35 -23.25 22.33
CA VAL A 320 -4.56 -23.72 21.61
C VAL A 320 -5.83 -23.11 22.20
N ALA A 321 -5.87 -22.89 23.52
CA ALA A 321 -7.03 -22.30 24.17
C ALA A 321 -7.20 -20.83 23.78
N LEU A 322 -6.09 -20.10 23.62
CA LEU A 322 -6.12 -18.75 23.04
C LEU A 322 -6.66 -18.79 21.62
N ALA A 323 -6.14 -19.67 20.76
CA ALA A 323 -6.61 -19.78 19.37
C ALA A 323 -8.13 -20.05 19.28
N ASP A 324 -8.65 -20.96 20.11
CA ASP A 324 -10.08 -21.25 20.19
C ASP A 324 -10.89 -20.03 20.68
N ALA A 325 -10.38 -19.30 21.68
CA ALA A 325 -11.04 -18.11 22.22
C ALA A 325 -11.06 -16.94 21.21
N VAL A 326 -9.98 -16.75 20.45
CA VAL A 326 -9.89 -15.73 19.40
C VAL A 326 -10.85 -16.03 18.26
N ASP A 327 -10.97 -17.29 17.81
CA ASP A 327 -11.95 -17.66 16.78
C ASP A 327 -13.38 -17.30 17.24
N ALA A 328 -13.72 -17.54 18.50
CA ALA A 328 -15.04 -17.21 19.05
C ALA A 328 -15.27 -15.68 19.15
N ALA A 329 -14.27 -14.93 19.63
CA ALA A 329 -14.34 -13.47 19.72
C ALA A 329 -14.46 -12.82 18.34
N LEU A 330 -13.74 -13.35 17.34
CA LEU A 330 -13.76 -12.85 15.98
C LEU A 330 -15.13 -13.02 15.32
N VAL A 331 -15.81 -14.16 15.52
CA VAL A 331 -17.19 -14.36 15.05
C VAL A 331 -18.12 -13.27 15.60
N ALA A 332 -18.10 -13.05 16.92
CA ALA A 332 -18.96 -12.07 17.57
C ALA A 332 -18.66 -10.63 17.09
N LEU A 333 -17.39 -10.27 16.93
CA LEU A 333 -16.96 -8.95 16.47
C LEU A 333 -17.40 -8.71 15.02
N VAL A 334 -17.16 -9.68 14.13
CA VAL A 334 -17.49 -9.55 12.70
C VAL A 334 -18.99 -9.50 12.46
N ASP A 335 -19.80 -10.21 13.24
CA ASP A 335 -21.26 -10.13 13.14
C ASP A 335 -21.81 -8.73 13.46
N ALA A 336 -21.16 -8.02 14.38
CA ALA A 336 -21.51 -6.66 14.78
C ALA A 336 -20.91 -5.57 13.87
N ALA A 337 -19.92 -5.91 13.02
CA ALA A 337 -19.19 -4.93 12.22
C ALA A 337 -20.00 -4.38 11.04
N THR A 338 -19.85 -3.07 10.78
CA THR A 338 -20.46 -2.42 9.61
C THR A 338 -19.87 -2.91 8.28
N ARG A 339 -18.58 -3.29 8.28
CA ARG A 339 -17.82 -3.80 7.13
C ARG A 339 -17.62 -5.33 7.17
N ARG A 340 -18.61 -6.04 7.72
CA ARG A 340 -18.55 -7.49 7.94
C ARG A 340 -18.27 -8.30 6.67
N GLU A 341 -18.73 -7.84 5.51
CA GLU A 341 -18.55 -8.56 4.24
C GLU A 341 -17.10 -8.48 3.77
N GLU A 342 -16.48 -7.30 3.87
CA GLU A 342 -15.05 -7.12 3.58
C GLU A 342 -14.19 -7.91 4.54
N ILE A 343 -14.47 -7.83 5.86
CA ILE A 343 -13.72 -8.57 6.87
C ILE A 343 -13.81 -10.08 6.60
N ARG A 344 -15.02 -10.61 6.37
CA ARG A 344 -15.23 -12.02 6.00
C ARG A 344 -14.46 -12.41 4.76
N SER A 345 -14.51 -11.60 3.72
CA SER A 345 -13.81 -11.87 2.46
C SER A 345 -12.29 -11.93 2.67
N THR A 346 -11.72 -11.02 3.46
CA THR A 346 -10.29 -10.99 3.74
C THR A 346 -9.85 -12.15 4.62
N LEU A 347 -10.61 -12.45 5.68
CA LEU A 347 -10.30 -13.58 6.57
C LEU A 347 -10.42 -14.93 5.85
N ALA A 348 -11.37 -15.08 4.93
CA ALA A 348 -11.55 -16.32 4.18
C ALA A 348 -10.35 -16.66 3.26
N SER A 349 -9.64 -15.64 2.74
CA SER A 349 -8.50 -15.83 1.83
C SER A 349 -7.14 -15.68 2.52
N GLY A 350 -7.01 -14.75 3.46
CA GLY A 350 -5.77 -14.36 4.13
C GLY A 350 -5.77 -14.51 5.65
N GLY A 351 -6.87 -14.96 6.26
CA GLY A 351 -6.98 -15.19 7.71
C GLY A 351 -6.38 -16.53 8.12
N ARG A 352 -5.38 -16.49 9.00
CA ARG A 352 -4.68 -17.70 9.48
C ARG A 352 -4.42 -17.70 10.98
N THR A 353 -4.49 -18.88 11.57
CA THR A 353 -3.89 -19.16 12.88
C THR A 353 -2.77 -20.17 12.70
N VAL A 354 -1.56 -19.81 13.11
CA VAL A 354 -0.36 -20.63 13.03
C VAL A 354 -0.02 -21.12 14.43
N LEU A 355 -0.15 -22.43 14.65
CA LEU A 355 0.24 -23.06 15.90
C LEU A 355 1.71 -23.44 15.86
N VAL A 356 2.48 -22.92 16.82
CA VAL A 356 3.91 -23.21 17.02
C VAL A 356 4.15 -23.88 18.37
N ARG A 357 5.37 -24.38 18.61
CA ARG A 357 5.72 -25.04 19.87
C ARG A 357 6.02 -24.03 20.97
N ASP A 358 6.72 -22.98 20.61
CA ASP A 358 7.29 -21.91 21.43
C ASP A 358 7.55 -20.65 20.58
#